data_AF-A0A1I2RDS6-F1
#
_entry.id   AF-A0A1I2RDS6-F1
#
_cell.length_a   1.000
_cell.length_b   1.000
_cell.length_c   1.000
_cell.angle_alpha   90.00
_cell.angle_beta   90.00
_cell.angle_gamma   90.00
#
_symmetry.space_group_name_H-M   'P 1'
#
loop_
_entity.id
_entity.type
_entity.pdbx_description
1 polymer ?
#
loop_
_entity_poly.entity_id
_entity_poly.type
_entity_poly.pdbx_seq_one_letter_code
_entity_poly.pdbx_strand_id
1 'polypeptide(L)'
;MVGVRGVVREQLRKAGWTAGLGIVVLGSVTGAAMAQETKPAPLKLELNRLEQAGEACRTYLLVDNSRGPALKSLKVDLFAFDTDSVAQKRLAVELGPVQERKTVVRLFDFPGLACAKIGRVLLNDVLTCEGGEASRETCLERIETDSKTSAPFVR
;
A
#
# COMPACT_ATOMS: atom_id res chain seq x y z
N MET A 1 2.31 5.70 28.40
CA MET A 1 2.11 5.87 29.86
C MET A 1 1.15 7.02 30.07
N VAL A 2 0.06 6.77 30.82
CA VAL A 2 -0.61 7.68 31.78
C VAL A 2 -0.86 9.12 31.32
N GLY A 3 -2.07 9.67 31.29
CA GLY A 3 -3.29 9.30 31.98
C GLY A 3 -4.24 10.50 32.02
N VAL A 4 -5.51 10.15 32.22
CA VAL A 4 -6.71 10.97 32.36
C VAL A 4 -6.58 12.04 33.47
N ARG A 5 -7.02 13.27 33.18
CA ARG A 5 -7.46 14.34 34.13
C ARG A 5 -8.24 15.34 33.27
N GLY A 6 -9.56 15.55 33.38
CA GLY A 6 -10.39 15.61 34.57
C GLY A 6 -10.56 17.07 34.97
N VAL A 7 -11.61 17.75 34.49
CA VAL A 7 -12.17 18.95 35.13
C VAL A 7 -13.67 19.01 34.83
N VAL A 8 -14.46 18.35 35.69
CA VAL A 8 -15.86 18.70 35.94
C VAL A 8 -15.84 19.79 37.01
N ARG A 9 -16.19 21.03 36.66
CA ARG A 9 -16.54 22.11 37.61
C ARG A 9 -17.08 23.32 36.84
N GLU A 10 -18.38 23.58 36.99
CA GLU A 10 -18.97 24.90 37.30
C GLU A 10 -20.50 24.70 37.44
N GLN A 11 -20.95 24.25 38.61
CA GLN A 11 -21.88 24.99 39.47
C GLN A 11 -23.22 25.41 38.85
N LEU A 12 -24.20 24.53 39.05
CA LEU A 12 -25.64 24.81 39.02
C LEU A 12 -25.97 25.91 40.06
N ARG A 13 -26.39 27.09 39.59
CA ARG A 13 -27.00 28.13 40.43
C ARG A 13 -28.52 28.18 40.21
N LYS A 14 -29.22 27.78 41.26
CA LYS A 14 -30.51 28.31 41.78
C LYS A 14 -31.78 28.05 40.96
N ALA A 15 -32.60 27.16 41.52
CA ALA A 15 -34.03 27.00 41.24
C ALA A 15 -34.88 28.11 41.91
N GLY A 16 -36.04 28.43 41.32
CA GLY A 16 -37.12 29.19 41.94
C GLY A 16 -38.12 29.83 40.97
N TRP A 17 -39.26 29.13 40.75
CA TRP A 17 -40.65 29.50 40.35
C TRP A 17 -40.92 30.66 39.34
N THR A 18 -41.79 30.58 38.32
CA THR A 18 -43.23 30.20 38.25
C THR A 18 -43.70 29.96 36.80
N ALA A 19 -44.69 29.07 36.63
CA ALA A 19 -45.77 28.99 35.63
C ALA A 19 -45.56 29.45 34.17
N GLY A 20 -45.75 28.52 33.21
CA GLY A 20 -46.26 28.85 31.87
C GLY A 20 -45.54 28.18 30.69
N LEU A 21 -46.31 27.41 29.91
CA LEU A 21 -46.09 26.96 28.52
C LEU A 21 -44.87 26.06 28.17
N GLY A 22 -45.19 24.80 27.82
CA GLY A 22 -44.63 24.04 26.70
C GLY A 22 -43.11 23.93 26.59
N ILE A 23 -42.52 22.87 27.15
CA ILE A 23 -41.13 22.49 26.85
C ILE A 23 -41.14 21.26 25.95
N VAL A 24 -40.79 21.51 24.68
CA VAL A 24 -40.47 20.51 23.67
C VAL A 24 -39.26 19.70 24.14
N VAL A 25 -39.38 18.37 24.09
CA VAL A 25 -38.29 17.41 24.36
C VAL A 25 -37.26 17.53 23.24
N LEU A 26 -36.11 18.15 23.51
CA LEU A 26 -34.95 18.17 22.63
C LEU A 26 -33.95 17.10 23.12
N GLY A 27 -34.14 15.87 22.64
CA GLY A 27 -33.16 14.80 22.79
C GLY A 27 -31.97 15.02 21.85
N SER A 28 -30.84 15.47 22.38
CA SER A 28 -29.59 15.58 21.62
C SER A 28 -28.95 14.19 21.48
N VAL A 29 -29.22 13.50 20.38
CA VAL A 29 -28.45 12.32 19.98
C VAL A 29 -27.10 12.81 19.44
N THR A 30 -26.08 12.84 20.30
CA THR A 30 -24.68 13.00 19.86
C THR A 30 -24.26 11.74 19.13
N GLY A 31 -24.41 11.74 17.80
CA GLY A 31 -23.88 10.69 16.94
C GLY A 31 -22.35 10.69 17.02
N ALA A 32 -21.77 9.56 17.42
CA ALA A 32 -20.34 9.32 17.31
C ALA A 32 -19.97 9.33 15.82
N ALA A 33 -19.22 10.33 15.38
CA ALA A 33 -18.62 10.34 14.06
C ALA A 33 -17.54 9.25 14.03
N MET A 34 -17.87 8.09 13.47
CA MET A 34 -16.89 7.07 13.11
C MET A 34 -16.06 7.65 11.96
N ALA A 35 -14.80 7.98 12.20
CA ALA A 35 -13.87 8.30 11.13
C ALA A 35 -13.70 7.06 10.26
N GLN A 36 -14.25 7.07 9.05
CA GLN A 36 -13.98 6.02 8.06
C GLN A 36 -12.57 6.23 7.53
N GLU A 37 -11.62 5.44 8.04
CA GLU A 37 -10.30 5.30 7.43
C GLU A 37 -10.48 4.81 5.99
N THR A 38 -10.29 5.71 5.03
CA THR A 38 -10.30 5.36 3.62
C THR A 38 -9.00 4.64 3.32
N LYS A 39 -9.07 3.34 3.01
CA LYS A 39 -7.89 2.54 2.63
C LYS A 39 -7.17 3.24 1.46
N PRO A 40 -5.83 3.38 1.51
CA PRO A 40 -5.07 3.93 0.39
C PRO A 40 -5.37 3.20 -0.92
N ALA A 41 -5.42 3.94 -2.03
CA ALA A 41 -5.63 3.36 -3.35
C ALA A 41 -4.51 2.36 -3.67
N PRO A 42 -4.84 1.11 -4.07
CA PRO A 42 -3.83 0.07 -4.26
C PRO A 42 -2.92 0.37 -5.46
N LEU A 43 -1.65 -0.02 -5.32
CA LEU A 43 -0.68 -0.07 -6.40
C LEU A 43 -0.37 -1.54 -6.68
N LYS A 44 -0.84 -2.09 -7.79
CA LYS A 44 -0.66 -3.53 -8.05
C LYS A 44 0.61 -3.78 -8.83
N LEU A 45 1.39 -4.74 -8.37
CA LEU A 45 2.56 -5.26 -9.07
C LEU A 45 2.30 -6.72 -9.42
N GLU A 46 2.27 -7.04 -10.70
CA GLU A 46 1.99 -8.40 -11.18
C GLU A 46 3.21 -8.96 -11.90
N LEU A 47 3.68 -10.12 -11.44
CA LEU A 47 4.64 -10.93 -12.17
C LEU A 47 3.93 -11.55 -13.38
N ASN A 48 4.07 -10.91 -14.53
CA ASN A 48 3.24 -11.20 -15.69
C ASN A 48 3.81 -12.33 -16.55
N ARG A 49 5.13 -12.31 -16.79
CA ARG A 49 5.82 -13.32 -17.62
C ARG A 49 7.28 -13.47 -17.21
N LEU A 50 7.76 -14.71 -17.23
CA LEU A 50 9.18 -15.07 -17.20
C LEU A 50 9.55 -15.67 -18.55
N GLU A 51 10.62 -15.19 -19.16
CA GLU A 51 11.09 -15.61 -20.48
C GLU A 51 12.60 -15.84 -20.46
N GLN A 52 13.03 -17.03 -20.89
CA GLN A 52 14.45 -17.35 -20.93
C GLN A 52 15.15 -16.46 -21.97
N ALA A 53 16.22 -15.77 -21.56
CA ALA A 53 17.00 -14.87 -22.41
C ALA A 53 18.50 -15.14 -22.23
N GLY A 54 19.04 -16.08 -23.02
CA GLY A 54 20.42 -16.56 -22.83
C GLY A 54 20.59 -17.18 -21.45
N GLU A 55 21.57 -16.72 -20.68
CA GLU A 55 21.81 -17.13 -19.29
C GLU A 55 20.99 -16.34 -18.26
N ALA A 56 20.16 -15.40 -18.70
CA ALA A 56 19.32 -14.58 -17.83
C ALA A 56 17.85 -14.99 -17.91
N CYS A 57 17.09 -14.63 -16.88
CA CYS A 57 15.63 -14.71 -16.91
C CYS A 57 15.04 -13.32 -17.10
N ARG A 58 14.46 -13.08 -18.27
CA ARG A 58 13.72 -11.85 -18.55
C ARG A 58 12.39 -11.86 -17.84
N THR A 59 12.17 -10.84 -17.04
CA THR A 59 10.99 -10.67 -16.20
C THR A 59 10.15 -9.51 -16.72
N TYR A 60 8.87 -9.78 -16.96
CA TYR A 60 7.86 -8.79 -17.29
C TYR A 60 7.05 -8.53 -16.04
N LEU A 61 7.17 -7.32 -15.49
CA LEU A 61 6.41 -6.88 -14.33
C LEU A 61 5.38 -5.84 -14.78
N LEU A 62 4.10 -6.12 -14.57
CA LEU A 62 3.04 -5.17 -14.80
C LEU A 62 2.85 -4.32 -13.54
N VAL A 63 2.78 -3.01 -13.75
CA VAL A 63 2.51 -2.01 -12.72
C VAL A 63 1.17 -1.37 -13.04
N ASP A 64 0.17 -1.59 -12.19
CA ASP A 64 -1.15 -0.97 -12.32
C ASP A 64 -1.32 0.11 -11.24
N ASN A 65 -1.28 1.36 -11.70
CA ASN A 65 -1.51 2.57 -10.93
C ASN A 65 -2.83 3.24 -11.33
N SER A 66 -3.83 2.44 -11.75
CA SER A 66 -5.12 2.94 -12.25
C SER A 66 -5.89 3.81 -11.26
N ARG A 67 -5.66 3.61 -9.96
CA ARG A 67 -6.39 4.27 -8.85
C ARG A 67 -5.55 5.26 -8.06
N GLY A 68 -4.26 5.38 -8.36
CA GLY A 68 -3.31 6.21 -7.60
C GLY A 68 -2.84 7.47 -8.35
N PRO A 69 -2.14 8.37 -7.64
CA PRO A 69 -1.52 9.54 -8.25
C PRO A 69 -0.32 9.13 -9.10
N ALA A 70 0.14 10.02 -9.99
CA ALA A 70 1.34 9.80 -10.78
C ALA A 70 2.59 9.64 -9.88
N LEU A 71 3.41 8.64 -10.20
CA LEU A 71 4.71 8.37 -9.56
C LEU A 71 5.82 8.76 -10.53
N LYS A 72 6.71 9.64 -10.08
CA LYS A 72 7.94 10.02 -10.79
C LYS A 72 9.01 8.93 -10.69
N SER A 73 9.13 8.28 -9.53
CA SER A 73 9.98 7.10 -9.32
C SER A 73 9.24 6.08 -8.46
N LEU A 74 9.47 4.81 -8.76
CA LEU A 74 9.04 3.66 -7.97
C LEU A 74 10.16 2.61 -8.10
N LYS A 75 11.16 2.68 -7.22
CA LYS A 75 12.26 1.74 -7.17
C LYS A 75 12.01 0.69 -6.10
N VAL A 76 12.00 -0.58 -6.49
CA VAL A 76 11.72 -1.71 -5.59
C VAL A 76 12.94 -2.60 -5.42
N ASP A 77 13.03 -3.27 -4.28
CA ASP A 77 14.02 -4.30 -3.97
C ASP A 77 13.38 -5.68 -4.12
N LEU A 78 13.89 -6.48 -5.06
CA LEU A 78 13.36 -7.79 -5.41
C LEU A 78 14.37 -8.88 -5.11
N PHE A 79 13.89 -10.01 -4.61
CA PHE A 79 14.66 -11.24 -4.52
C PHE A 79 14.02 -12.34 -5.37
N ALA A 80 14.82 -13.01 -6.18
CA ALA A 80 14.45 -14.30 -6.75
C ALA A 80 14.96 -15.40 -5.82
N PHE A 81 14.07 -16.33 -5.49
CA PHE A 81 14.38 -17.55 -4.76
C PHE A 81 14.25 -18.75 -5.70
N ASP A 82 15.04 -19.79 -5.45
CA ASP A 82 14.89 -21.05 -6.16
C ASP A 82 13.71 -21.90 -5.65
N THR A 83 13.56 -23.09 -6.23
CA THR A 83 12.53 -24.07 -5.88
C THR A 83 12.72 -24.66 -4.49
N ASP A 84 13.92 -24.56 -3.92
CA ASP A 84 14.23 -24.98 -2.55
C ASP A 84 14.07 -23.82 -1.55
N SER A 85 13.49 -22.70 -2.01
CA SER A 85 13.26 -21.47 -1.24
C SER A 85 14.54 -20.79 -0.74
N VAL A 86 15.66 -20.98 -1.43
CA VAL A 86 16.93 -20.30 -1.16
C VAL A 86 17.06 -19.05 -2.03
N ALA A 87 17.50 -17.94 -1.44
CA ALA A 87 17.70 -16.68 -2.15
C ALA A 87 18.84 -16.80 -3.17
N GLN A 88 18.57 -16.47 -4.43
CA GLN A 88 19.53 -16.61 -5.53
C GLN A 88 20.05 -15.26 -6.01
N LYS A 89 19.16 -14.30 -6.24
CA LYS A 89 19.52 -12.97 -6.77
C LYS A 89 18.69 -11.88 -6.11
N ARG A 90 19.35 -10.77 -5.81
CA ARG A 90 18.74 -9.50 -5.38
C ARG A 90 18.86 -8.47 -6.50
N LEU A 91 17.80 -7.74 -6.80
CA LEU A 91 17.79 -6.63 -7.76
C LEU A 91 17.09 -5.42 -7.19
N ALA A 92 17.66 -4.24 -7.44
CA ALA A 92 16.97 -2.97 -7.29
C ALA A 92 16.43 -2.53 -8.66
N VAL A 93 15.11 -2.52 -8.83
CA VAL A 93 14.45 -2.29 -10.13
C VAL A 93 13.69 -0.97 -10.10
N GLU A 94 13.97 -0.08 -11.05
CA GLU A 94 13.17 1.14 -11.28
C GLU A 94 11.95 0.80 -12.15
N LEU A 95 10.76 0.95 -11.58
CA LEU A 95 9.48 0.72 -12.23
C LEU A 95 8.81 2.02 -12.67
N GLY A 96 9.24 3.15 -12.13
CA GLY A 96 8.81 4.49 -12.53
C GLY A 96 9.47 4.98 -13.82
N PRO A 97 8.99 6.11 -14.37
CA PRO A 97 7.79 6.83 -13.96
C PRO A 97 6.51 6.06 -14.32
N VAL A 98 5.44 6.24 -13.54
CA VAL A 98 4.11 5.67 -13.80
C VAL A 98 3.07 6.77 -13.65
N GLN A 99 2.41 7.16 -14.74
CA GLN A 99 1.39 8.19 -14.68
C GLN A 99 0.16 7.73 -13.89
N GLU A 100 -0.66 8.68 -13.45
CA GLU A 100 -1.97 8.37 -12.89
C GLU A 100 -2.82 7.64 -13.94
N ARG A 101 -3.72 6.75 -13.47
CA ARG A 101 -4.67 6.05 -14.33
C ARG A 101 -4.01 5.23 -15.46
N LYS A 102 -2.76 4.79 -15.25
CA LYS A 102 -2.03 3.97 -16.22
C LYS A 102 -1.68 2.60 -15.65
N THR A 103 -1.64 1.66 -16.57
CA THR A 103 -1.00 0.36 -16.42
C THR A 103 0.19 0.32 -17.37
N VAL A 104 1.35 -0.09 -16.87
CA VAL A 104 2.58 -0.16 -17.66
C VAL A 104 3.28 -1.48 -17.41
N VAL A 105 3.97 -2.00 -18.42
CA VAL A 105 4.84 -3.17 -18.26
C VAL A 105 6.29 -2.68 -18.19
N ARG A 106 7.06 -3.28 -17.29
CA ARG A 106 8.49 -3.07 -17.10
C ARG A 106 9.21 -4.38 -17.33
N LEU A 107 10.30 -4.32 -18.08
CA LEU A 107 11.11 -5.47 -18.41
C LEU A 107 12.47 -5.28 -17.75
N PHE A 108 12.94 -6.32 -17.08
CA PHE A 108 14.29 -6.39 -16.54
C PHE A 108 14.74 -7.86 -16.51
N ASP A 109 16.05 -8.08 -16.44
CA ASP A 109 16.62 -9.42 -16.49
C ASP A 109 17.22 -9.78 -15.12
N PHE A 110 17.00 -11.01 -14.64
CA PHE A 110 17.81 -11.61 -13.59
C PHE A 110 19.04 -12.26 -14.23
N PRO A 111 20.24 -11.64 -14.17
CA PRO A 111 21.41 -12.14 -14.86
C PRO A 111 21.95 -13.41 -14.19
N GLY A 112 22.31 -14.40 -15.01
CA GLY A 112 22.86 -15.68 -14.54
C GLY A 112 21.85 -16.53 -13.76
N LEU A 113 20.56 -16.35 -14.00
CA LEU A 113 19.49 -17.15 -13.40
C LEU A 113 18.54 -17.63 -14.50
N ALA A 114 18.45 -18.95 -14.70
CA ALA A 114 17.49 -19.52 -15.63
C ALA A 114 16.06 -19.38 -15.08
N CYS A 115 15.08 -19.07 -15.94
CA CYS A 115 13.70 -18.87 -15.50
C CYS A 115 13.10 -20.11 -14.83
N ALA A 116 13.45 -21.31 -15.32
CA ALA A 116 13.02 -22.57 -14.73
C ALA A 116 13.55 -22.81 -13.31
N LYS A 117 14.55 -22.03 -12.87
CA LYS A 117 15.09 -22.09 -11.51
C LYS A 117 14.42 -21.11 -10.56
N ILE A 118 13.55 -20.21 -11.03
CA ILE A 118 12.83 -19.27 -10.15
C ILE A 118 11.65 -20.01 -9.52
N GLY A 119 11.76 -20.28 -8.22
CA GLY A 119 10.68 -20.85 -7.41
C GLY A 119 9.69 -19.81 -6.92
N ARG A 120 10.15 -18.59 -6.61
CA ARG A 120 9.30 -17.42 -6.28
C ARG A 120 10.06 -16.11 -6.42
N VAL A 121 9.32 -15.01 -6.52
CA VAL A 121 9.86 -13.66 -6.41
C VAL A 121 9.31 -13.01 -5.14
N LEU A 122 10.16 -12.28 -4.42
CA LEU A 122 9.83 -11.51 -3.22
C LEU A 122 10.04 -10.03 -3.50
N LEU A 123 9.02 -9.22 -3.23
CA LEU A 123 9.17 -7.78 -3.03
C LEU A 123 9.68 -7.56 -1.60
N ASN A 124 10.99 -7.40 -1.46
CA ASN A 124 11.61 -7.23 -0.15
C ASN A 124 11.35 -5.83 0.42
N ASP A 125 11.38 -4.80 -0.45
CA ASP A 125 11.30 -3.42 0.00
C ASP A 125 10.94 -2.44 -1.14
N VAL A 126 10.55 -1.22 -0.77
CA VAL A 126 10.51 -0.06 -1.68
C VAL A 126 11.70 0.83 -1.35
N LEU A 127 12.63 0.98 -2.30
CA LEU A 127 13.84 1.78 -2.12
C LEU A 127 13.59 3.28 -2.37
N THR A 128 12.70 3.58 -3.32
CA THR A 128 12.33 4.97 -3.67
C THR A 128 10.89 4.99 -4.13
N CYS A 129 10.10 5.94 -3.64
CA CYS A 129 8.78 6.23 -4.19
C CYS A 129 8.53 7.73 -4.12
N GLU A 130 8.37 8.36 -5.28
CA GLU A 130 8.25 9.80 -5.39
C GLU A 130 7.09 10.17 -6.33
N GLY A 131 6.27 11.15 -5.95
CA GLY A 131 5.18 11.66 -6.78
C GLY A 131 3.99 12.12 -5.95
N GLY A 132 3.65 13.41 -6.04
CA GLY A 132 2.63 14.01 -5.17
C GLY A 132 3.02 13.87 -3.70
N GLU A 133 2.15 13.28 -2.89
CA GLU A 133 2.35 12.99 -1.47
C GLU A 133 2.92 11.57 -1.20
N ALA A 134 3.33 10.85 -2.25
CA ALA A 134 3.89 9.51 -2.10
C ALA A 134 5.22 9.54 -1.33
N SER A 135 5.38 8.56 -0.45
CA SER A 135 6.61 8.22 0.28
C SER A 135 6.90 6.74 0.09
N ARG A 136 8.10 6.31 0.50
CA ARG A 136 8.47 4.90 0.56
C ARG A 136 7.46 4.07 1.35
N GLU A 137 7.08 4.53 2.54
CA GLU A 137 6.19 3.83 3.48
C GLU A 137 4.79 3.71 2.90
N THR A 138 4.23 4.82 2.41
CA THR A 138 2.88 4.84 1.83
C THR A 138 2.78 3.98 0.57
N CYS A 139 3.83 3.94 -0.26
CA CYS A 139 3.88 3.03 -1.40
C CYS A 139 3.98 1.58 -0.95
N LEU A 140 4.85 1.26 0.01
CA LEU A 140 4.98 -0.09 0.54
C LEU A 140 3.64 -0.57 1.12
N GLU A 141 2.97 0.23 1.94
CA GLU A 141 1.67 -0.11 2.55
C GLU A 141 0.58 -0.48 1.53
N ARG A 142 0.51 0.23 0.41
CA ARG A 142 -0.54 0.04 -0.61
C ARG A 142 -0.18 -0.93 -1.74
N ILE A 143 1.05 -1.46 -1.78
CA ILE A 143 1.44 -2.43 -2.81
C ILE A 143 0.76 -3.77 -2.56
N GLU A 144 0.07 -4.24 -3.59
CA GLU A 144 -0.51 -5.59 -3.68
C GLU A 144 0.24 -6.36 -4.77
N THR A 145 0.74 -7.56 -4.46
CA THR A 145 1.45 -8.41 -5.41
C THR A 145 0.52 -9.47 -6.01
N ASP A 146 0.73 -9.79 -7.29
CA ASP A 146 0.02 -10.86 -7.99
C ASP A 146 0.96 -11.58 -8.97
N SER A 147 0.59 -12.75 -9.46
CA SER A 147 1.38 -13.49 -10.45
C SER A 147 0.49 -14.21 -11.46
N LYS A 148 0.86 -14.09 -12.74
CA LYS A 148 0.34 -14.91 -13.84
C LYS A 148 1.26 -16.06 -14.22
N THR A 149 2.38 -16.22 -13.51
CA THR A 149 3.35 -17.28 -13.77
C THR A 149 3.19 -18.40 -12.75
N SER A 150 3.87 -19.54 -12.97
CA SER A 150 3.93 -20.61 -11.97
C SER A 150 4.70 -20.20 -10.70
N ALA A 151 5.57 -19.20 -10.79
CA ALA A 151 6.28 -18.66 -9.63
C ALA A 151 5.39 -17.62 -8.92
N PRO A 152 5.07 -17.79 -7.62
CA PRO A 152 4.34 -16.78 -6.88
C PRO A 152 5.19 -15.51 -6.71
N PHE A 153 4.49 -14.37 -6.64
CA PHE A 153 5.08 -13.08 -6.29
C PHE A 153 4.50 -12.61 -4.96
N VAL A 154 5.37 -12.54 -3.95
CA VAL A 154 4.99 -12.29 -2.56
C VAL A 154 5.71 -11.05 -2.02
N ARG A 155 5.22 -10.53 -0.91
CA ARG A 155 5.83 -9.42 -0.14
C ARG A 155 6.10 -9.90 1.27
#